data_AF-A0A2W2HLK5-F1
#
_entry.id   AF-A0A2W2HLK5-F1
#
_cell.length_a   1.000
_cell.length_b   1.000
_cell.length_c   1.000
_cell.angle_alpha   90.00
_cell.angle_beta   90.00
_cell.angle_gamma   90.00
#
_symmetry.space_group_name_H-M   'P 1'
#
loop_
_entity.id
_entity.type
_entity.pdbx_description
1 polymer ?
#
loop_
_entity_poly.entity_id
_entity_poly.type
_entity_poly.pdbx_seq_one_letter_code
_entity_poly.pdbx_strand_id
1 'polypeptide(L)' 'PTTIVGRLCTPKDVFARDVPAALVPGDVVAFAMAGAYAWNISHYDFLMHQRPEFHYVT' A
#
# COMPACT_ATOMS: atom_id res chain seq x y z
N PRO A 1 -5.52 8.29 16.04
CA PRO A 1 -5.35 6.98 15.37
C PRO A 1 -5.74 7.15 13.90
N THR A 2 -4.97 6.55 12.99
CA THR A 2 -5.14 6.72 11.54
C THR A 2 -5.37 5.36 10.88
N THR A 3 -6.29 5.31 9.92
CA THR A 3 -6.47 4.15 9.04
C THR A 3 -5.82 4.45 7.69
N ILE A 4 -4.92 3.56 7.24
CA ILE A 4 -4.22 3.70 5.97
C ILE A 4 -4.91 2.81 4.93
N VAL A 5 -5.40 3.44 3.87
CA VAL A 5 -6.16 2.81 2.78
C VAL A 5 -5.48 3.02 1.43
N GLY A 6 -5.83 2.19 0.45
CA GLY A 6 -5.38 2.37 -0.93
C GLY A 6 -6.33 3.25 -1.75
N ARG A 7 -6.28 3.06 -3.08
CA ARG A 7 -7.05 3.83 -4.06
C ARG A 7 -8.25 3.07 -4.62
N LEU A 8 -8.51 1.85 -4.16
CA LEU A 8 -9.58 1.02 -4.67
C LEU A 8 -10.93 1.45 -4.09
N CYS A 9 -12.00 1.28 -4.87
CA CYS A 9 -13.36 1.63 -4.49
C CYS A 9 -14.03 0.58 -3.58
N THR A 10 -13.27 -0.10 -2.71
CA THR A 10 -13.78 -1.16 -1.83
C THR A 10 -13.42 -0.91 -0.37
N PRO A 11 -14.34 -1.17 0.58
CA PRO A 11 -14.04 -1.03 2.01
C PRO A 11 -12.99 -2.03 2.52
N LYS A 12 -12.59 -3.01 1.69
CA LYS A 12 -11.54 -3.98 1.99
C LYS A 12 -10.14 -3.46 1.67
N ASP A 13 -10.01 -2.32 0.99
CA ASP A 13 -8.71 -1.76 0.60
C ASP A 13 -8.02 -1.03 1.76
N VAL A 14 -7.68 -1.80 2.79
CA VAL A 14 -7.12 -1.31 4.06
C VAL A 14 -5.80 -1.99 4.32
N PHE A 15 -4.73 -1.21 4.44
CA PHE A 15 -3.40 -1.71 4.80
C PHE A 15 -3.23 -1.87 6.31
N ALA A 16 -3.68 -0.88 7.09
CA ALA A 16 -3.59 -0.89 8.56
C ALA A 16 -4.69 -0.02 9.19
N ARG A 17 -5.17 -0.42 10.36
CA ARG A 17 -6.13 0.32 11.19
C ARG A 17 -5.46 0.75 12.48
N ASP A 18 -5.99 1.81 13.09
CA ASP A 18 -5.59 2.29 14.41
C ASP A 18 -4.09 2.58 14.55
N VAL A 19 -3.46 3.05 13.48
CA VAL A 19 -2.04 3.39 13.47
C VAL A 19 -1.82 4.63 14.35
N PRO A 20 -0.91 4.61 15.34
CA PRO A 20 -0.61 5.75 16.19
C PRO A 20 0.34 6.74 15.50
N ALA A 21 -0.03 7.23 14.33
CA ALA A 21 0.73 8.21 13.56
C ALA A 21 -0.19 9.33 13.04
N ALA A 22 0.30 10.57 13.09
CA ALA A 22 -0.29 11.70 12.39
C ALA A 22 0.40 11.80 11.02
N LEU A 23 -0.38 11.82 9.94
CA LEU A 23 0.10 11.91 8.57
C LEU A 23 -0.50 13.14 7.90
N VAL A 24 0.26 13.79 7.03
CA VAL A 24 -0.18 14.88 6.17
C VAL A 24 0.01 14.51 4.69
N PRO A 25 -0.71 15.17 3.76
CA PRO A 25 -0.46 14.97 2.34
C PRO A 25 1.00 15.24 1.98
N GLY A 26 1.64 14.27 1.30
CA GLY A 26 3.06 14.33 0.96
C GLY A 26 3.95 13.43 1.82
N ASP A 27 3.47 12.97 2.98
CA ASP A 27 4.19 11.97 3.77
C ASP A 27 4.31 10.63 3.03
N VAL A 28 5.39 9.91 3.29
CA VAL A 28 5.67 8.60 2.70
C VAL A 28 5.42 7.50 3.72
N VAL A 29 4.62 6.50 3.34
CA VAL A 29 4.39 5.29 4.14
C VAL A 29 5.23 4.15 3.57
N ALA A 30 6.18 3.65 4.36
CA ALA A 30 7.01 2.51 4.00
C ALA A 30 6.47 1.23 4.66
N PHE A 31 5.94 0.30 3.86
CA PHE A 31 5.55 -1.02 4.34
C PHE A 31 6.78 -1.94 4.39
N ALA A 32 7.27 -2.22 5.60
CA ALA A 32 8.35 -3.17 5.81
C ALA A 32 7.91 -4.61 5.48
N MET A 33 8.88 -5.50 5.28
CA MET A 33 8.65 -6.93 5.05
C MET A 33 7.78 -7.27 3.82
N ALA A 34 7.69 -6.36 2.84
CA ALA A 34 6.92 -6.57 1.60
C ALA A 34 7.65 -7.40 0.52
N GLY A 35 8.75 -8.08 0.88
CA GLY A 35 9.56 -8.86 -0.08
C GLY A 35 8.98 -10.24 -0.44
N ALA A 36 8.11 -10.80 0.40
CA ALA A 36 7.49 -12.10 0.18
C ALA A 36 5.96 -11.98 0.26
N TYR A 37 5.24 -12.63 -0.66
CA TYR A 37 3.78 -12.67 -0.69
C TYR A 37 3.11 -11.29 -0.65
N ALA A 38 3.69 -10.31 -1.33
CA ALA A 38 3.08 -9.00 -1.56
C ALA A 38 2.62 -8.91 -3.01
N TRP A 39 3.53 -8.52 -3.91
CA TRP A 39 3.23 -8.37 -5.34
C TRP A 39 2.67 -9.64 -5.98
N ASN A 40 3.28 -10.80 -5.70
CA ASN A 40 2.95 -12.06 -6.35
C ASN A 40 1.58 -12.65 -6.00
N ILE A 41 0.94 -12.19 -4.91
CA ILE A 41 -0.43 -12.59 -4.55
C ILE A 41 -1.46 -11.50 -4.81
N SER A 42 -1.02 -10.35 -5.32
CA SER A 42 -1.88 -9.19 -5.55
C SER A 42 -2.61 -9.28 -6.90
N HIS A 43 -3.85 -8.80 -6.92
CA HIS A 43 -4.65 -8.68 -8.15
C HIS A 43 -4.29 -7.37 -8.86
N TYR A 44 -3.05 -7.26 -9.35
CA TYR A 44 -2.44 -6.00 -9.79
C TYR A 44 -3.12 -5.30 -10.98
N ASP A 45 -3.97 -5.99 -11.75
CA ASP A 45 -4.75 -5.38 -12.85
C ASP A 45 -6.17 -4.95 -12.40
N PHE A 46 -6.54 -5.14 -11.12
CA PHE A 46 -7.85 -4.71 -10.59
C PHE A 46 -7.99 -3.18 -10.66
N LEU A 47 -9.08 -2.72 -11.28
CA LEU A 47 -9.34 -1.31 -11.58
C LEU A 47 -8.26 -0.62 -12.46
N MET A 48 -7.43 -1.39 -13.18
CA MET A 48 -6.53 -0.90 -14.25
C MET A 48 -5.57 0.23 -13.84
N HIS A 49 -5.17 0.27 -12.56
CA HIS A 49 -4.19 1.25 -12.09
C HIS A 49 -2.81 0.98 -12.69
N GLN A 50 -2.00 2.05 -12.83
CA GLN A 50 -0.60 1.91 -13.19
C GLN A 50 0.13 1.04 -12.15
N ARG A 51 0.97 0.12 -12.64
CA ARG A 51 1.81 -0.74 -11.81
C ARG A 51 2.90 0.07 -11.09
N PRO A 52 3.31 -0.31 -9.87
CA PRO A 52 4.42 0.33 -9.18
C PRO A 52 5.75 0.09 -9.92
N GLU A 53 6.72 0.96 -9.68
CA GLU A 53 8.10 0.76 -10.10
C GLU A 53 8.80 -0.24 -9.20
N PHE A 54 9.75 -0.99 -9.76
CA PHE A 54 10.61 -1.93 -9.02
C PHE A 54 12.05 -1.44 -9.08
N HIS A 55 12.63 -1.15 -7.92
CA HIS A 55 14.03 -0.78 -7.78
C HIS A 55 14.77 -1.90 -7.04
N TYR A 56 15.80 -2.46 -7.68
CA TYR A 56 16.69 -3.46 -7.09
C TYR A 56 18.02 -2.77 -6.77
N VAL A 57 18.28 -2.56 -5.49
CA VAL A 57 19.48 -1.87 -5.00
C VAL A 57 20.57 -2.90 -4.72
N THR A 58 21.79 -2.62 -5.18
CA THR A 58 23.00 -3.43 -4.95
C THR A 58 23.95 -2.74 -4.00
#